data_AF-A0A353V654-F1
#
_entry.id   AF-A0A353V654-F1
#
_cell.length_a   1.000
_cell.length_b   1.000
_cell.length_c   1.000
_cell.angle_alpha   90.00
_cell.angle_beta   90.00
_cell.angle_gamma   90.00
#
_symmetry.space_group_name_H-M   'P 1'
#
loop_
_entity.id
_entity.type
_entity.pdbx_description
1 polymer ?
#
loop_
_entity_poly.entity_id
_entity_poly.type
_entity_poly.pdbx_seq_one_letter_code
_entity_poly.pdbx_strand_id
1 'polypeptide(L)' 'MKHVVVGTAGHIDHGKTSLVKALTGIDTDRLPEEKARGITIDLGFAFLEEPGGLTIEIVDVPG' A
#
# COMPACT_ATOMS: atom_id res chain seq x y z
N MET A 1 6.81 -18.65 -10.97
CA MET A 1 6.63 -17.47 -10.08
C MET A 1 5.23 -17.54 -9.51
N LYS A 2 5.05 -17.29 -8.23
CA LYS A 2 3.75 -17.35 -7.55
C LYS A 2 3.35 -15.92 -7.18
N HIS A 3 2.10 -15.55 -7.46
CA HIS A 3 1.56 -14.23 -7.14
C HIS A 3 0.46 -14.35 -6.09
N VAL A 4 0.44 -13.42 -5.14
CA VAL A 4 -0.63 -13.28 -4.15
C VAL A 4 -0.99 -11.81 -4.04
N VAL A 5 -2.29 -11.51 -4.18
CA VAL A 5 -2.81 -10.16 -3.99
C VAL A 5 -3.37 -10.01 -2.58
N VAL A 6 -2.98 -8.95 -1.88
CA VAL A 6 -3.41 -8.62 -0.52
C VAL A 6 -4.01 -7.22 -0.53
N GLY A 7 -5.26 -7.08 -0.09
CA GLY A 7 -5.87 -5.77 0.15
C GLY A 7 -5.64 -5.31 1.59
N THR A 8 -5.25 -4.05 1.79
CA THR A 8 -5.28 -3.44 3.13
C THR A 8 -6.72 -3.06 3.48
N ALA A 9 -7.07 -3.20 4.77
CA ALA A 9 -8.35 -2.76 5.30
C ALA A 9 -8.14 -2.22 6.71
N GLY A 10 -8.98 -1.25 7.11
CA GLY A 10 -8.89 -0.61 8.42
C GLY A 10 -9.41 0.82 8.37
N HIS A 11 -9.69 1.38 9.55
CA HIS A 11 -10.24 2.73 9.68
C HIS A 11 -9.28 3.81 9.12
N ILE A 12 -9.83 4.97 8.78
CA ILE A 12 -9.04 6.16 8.43
C ILE A 12 -8.01 6.47 9.54
N ASP A 13 -6.83 6.95 9.14
CA ASP A 13 -5.72 7.32 10.03
C ASP A 13 -5.13 6.20 10.93
N HIS A 14 -5.49 4.94 10.69
CA HIS A 14 -4.88 3.79 11.40
C HIS A 14 -3.57 3.30 10.77
N GLY A 15 -2.90 4.14 9.97
CA GLY A 15 -1.54 3.89 9.48
C GLY A 15 -1.40 2.81 8.41
N LYS A 16 -2.46 2.47 7.67
CA LYS A 16 -2.43 1.49 6.56
C LYS A 16 -1.33 1.84 5.55
N THR A 17 -1.39 3.03 4.98
CA THR A 17 -0.43 3.59 4.02
C THR A 17 1.00 3.59 4.56
N SER A 18 1.17 4.02 5.82
CA SER A 18 2.47 4.01 6.50
C SER A 18 3.05 2.60 6.66
N LEU A 19 2.21 1.61 6.96
CA LEU A 19 2.63 0.21 7.05
C LEU A 19 3.04 -0.32 5.68
N VAL A 20 2.26 -0.06 4.63
CA VAL A 20 2.60 -0.48 3.26
C VAL A 20 3.94 0.11 2.83
N LYS A 21 4.16 1.39 3.09
CA LYS A 21 5.44 2.07 2.81
C LYS A 21 6.60 1.49 3.61
N ALA A 22 6.40 1.17 4.89
CA ALA A 22 7.43 0.56 5.72
C ALA A 22 7.81 -0.85 5.25
N LEU A 23 6.84 -1.63 4.77
CA LEU A 23 7.07 -2.97 4.25
C LEU A 23 7.74 -2.94 2.86
N THR A 24 7.20 -2.14 1.94
CA THR A 24 7.54 -2.20 0.51
C THR A 24 8.53 -1.14 0.05
N GLY A 25 8.73 -0.09 0.84
CA GLY A 25 9.45 1.12 0.41
C GLY A 25 8.68 1.98 -0.59
N ILE A 26 7.48 1.58 -1.00
CA ILE A 26 6.66 2.26 -2.00
C ILE A 26 5.68 3.20 -1.28
N ASP A 27 5.69 4.46 -1.69
CA ASP A 27 4.70 5.46 -1.24
C ASP A 27 3.41 5.31 -2.08
N THR A 28 2.33 4.88 -1.44
CA THR A 28 1.04 4.65 -2.11
C THR A 28 0.23 5.93 -2.29
N ASP A 29 0.43 6.94 -1.45
CA ASP A 29 -0.15 8.28 -1.64
C ASP A 29 0.65 9.02 -2.73
N ARG A 30 0.14 9.00 -3.96
CA ARG A 30 0.84 9.54 -5.13
C ARG A 30 0.34 10.93 -5.49
N LEU A 31 -0.91 11.25 -5.16
CA LEU A 31 -1.52 12.53 -5.50
C LEU A 31 -0.99 13.63 -4.58
N PRO A 32 -0.71 14.84 -5.10
CA PRO A 32 -0.33 15.99 -4.27
C PRO A 32 -1.34 16.27 -3.16
N GLU A 33 -2.63 16.07 -3.42
CA GLU A 33 -3.73 16.27 -2.47
C GLU A 33 -3.69 15.27 -1.32
N GLU A 34 -3.32 14.01 -1.58
CA GLU A 34 -3.18 12.98 -0.54
C GLU A 34 -2.09 13.38 0.45
N LYS A 35 -0.93 13.81 -0.09
CA LYS A 35 0.21 14.27 0.72
C LYS A 35 -0.09 15.56 1.48
N ALA A 36 -0.79 16.50 0.85
CA ALA A 36 -1.14 17.78 1.47
C ALA A 36 -2.14 17.60 2.61
N ARG A 37 -3.02 16.61 2.52
CA ARG A 37 -4.11 16.38 3.48
C ARG A 37 -3.82 15.24 4.47
N GLY A 38 -2.81 14.42 4.22
CA GLY A 38 -2.47 13.25 5.04
C GLY A 38 -3.54 12.15 4.98
N ILE A 39 -4.27 12.04 3.87
CA ILE A 39 -5.33 11.04 3.68
C ILE A 39 -5.16 10.35 2.32
N THR A 40 -5.48 9.06 2.26
CA THR A 40 -5.55 8.31 1.00
C THR A 40 -6.90 8.56 0.33
N ILE A 41 -6.89 8.94 -0.94
CA ILE A 41 -8.09 9.32 -1.72
C ILE A 41 -8.41 8.26 -2.77
N ASP A 42 -7.39 7.66 -3.38
CA ASP A 42 -7.53 6.62 -4.41
C ASP A 42 -6.86 5.31 -3.97
N LEU A 43 -7.06 4.24 -4.74
CA LEU A 43 -6.38 2.97 -4.54
C LEU A 43 -4.87 3.11 -4.77
N GLY A 44 -4.10 2.74 -3.76
CA GLY A 44 -2.66 2.62 -3.82
C GLY A 44 -2.21 1.23 -4.24
N PHE A 45 -1.07 1.14 -4.92
CA PHE A 45 -0.46 -0.15 -5.30
C PHE A 45 1.01 -0.21 -4.88
N ALA A 46 1.38 -1.31 -4.25
CA ALA A 46 2.74 -1.64 -3.86
C ALA A 46 2.99 -3.14 -4.07
N PHE A 47 4.25 -3.56 -4.00
CA PHE A 47 4.60 -4.97 -4.12
C PHE A 47 5.87 -5.32 -3.35
N LEU A 48 6.06 -6.60 -3.09
CA LEU A 48 7.24 -7.22 -2.48
C LEU A 48 7.67 -8.43 -3.31
N GLU A 49 8.96 -8.55 -3.54
CA GLU A 49 9.56 -9.74 -4.15
C GLU A 49 10.37 -10.49 -3.09
N GLU A 50 9.92 -11.68 -2.74
CA GLU A 50 10.56 -12.49 -1.71
C GLU A 50 11.61 -13.45 -2.31
N PRO A 51 12.70 -13.73 -1.56
CA PRO A 51 13.66 -14.77 -1.92
C PRO A 51 12.96 -16.14 -2.00
N GLY A 52 12.72 -16.62 -3.21
CA GLY A 52 11.89 -17.81 -3.47
C GLY A 52 10.92 -17.66 -4.64
N GLY A 53 10.83 -16.46 -5.24
CA GLY A 53 10.03 -16.21 -6.44
C GLY A 53 8.52 -16.07 -6.16
N LEU A 54 8.19 -15.68 -4.92
CA LEU A 54 6.86 -15.20 -4.53
C LEU A 54 6.83 -13.68 -4.70
N THR A 55 5.82 -13.20 -5.43
CA THR A 55 5.49 -11.78 -5.50
C THR A 55 4.21 -11.53 -4.71
N ILE A 56 4.26 -10.60 -3.77
CA ILE A 56 3.10 -10.14 -3.02
C ILE A 56 2.71 -8.78 -3.57
N GLU A 57 1.52 -8.68 -4.14
CA GLU A 57 0.95 -7.43 -4.65
C GLU A 57 0.00 -6.88 -3.59
N ILE A 58 0.21 -5.64 -3.17
CA ILE A 58 -0.56 -4.98 -2.13
C ILE A 58 -1.43 -3.90 -2.76
N VAL A 59 -2.74 -3.97 -2.51
CA VAL A 59 -3.71 -2.92 -2.84
C VAL A 59 -4.03 -2.17 -1.56
N ASP A 60 -3.56 -0.93 -1.47
CA ASP A 60 -3.83 -0.05 -0.34
C ASP A 60 -5.14 0.69 -0.56
N VAL A 61 -6.10 0.49 0.35
CA VAL A 61 -7.48 0.96 0.17
C VAL A 61 -7.73 2.17 1.09
N PRO A 62 -8.43 3.23 0.61
CA PRO A 62 -8.85 4.31 1.47
C PRO A 62 -9.67 3.81 2.67
N GLY A 63 -9.47 4.46 3.83
CA GLY A 63 -10.11 4.12 5.10
C GLY A 63 -11.51 4.66 5.27
#